data_AF-A0A2E6TAT2-F1
#
_entry.id   AF-A0A2E6TAT2-F1
#
_cell.length_a   1.000
_cell.length_b   1.000
_cell.length_c   1.000
_cell.angle_alpha   90.00
_cell.angle_beta   90.00
_cell.angle_gamma   90.00
#
_symmetry.space_group_name_H-M   'P 1'
#
loop_
_entity.id
_entity.type
_entity.pdbx_description
1 polymer ?
#
loop_
_entity_poly.entity_id
_entity_poly.type
_entity_poly.pdbx_seq_one_letter_code
_entity_poly.pdbx_strand_id
1 'polypeptide(L)'
;MISKKTKSNLFLLTVCIGAIFFYTYYISQNKGSIKIEKEKAPVINKSNEVEKGITKFTDVEYKTSNVKNKIFITKGKEAYLNKDKPDLIQLNTVHSYTTLSDGTILNIKSDKAQYFKNTKNIKYFQNVKILNKNGIITAEEANFFSEKNLIRLKKNVIFKDTKNTIKGDIAELNTISNNLEIFMNKKQDKVYGKRQ
;
A
#
# COMPACT_ATOMS: atom_id res chain seq x y z
N MET A 1 -40.19 -50.52 -20.93
CA MET A 1 -38.83 -50.74 -20.40
C MET A 1 -37.91 -49.67 -20.98
N ILE A 2 -37.40 -48.74 -20.16
CA ILE A 2 -36.58 -47.61 -20.66
C ILE A 2 -35.25 -48.14 -21.19
N SER A 3 -34.90 -47.78 -22.43
CA SER A 3 -33.67 -48.25 -23.09
C SER A 3 -32.42 -47.80 -22.33
N LYS A 4 -31.35 -48.61 -22.37
CA LYS A 4 -30.06 -48.27 -21.73
C LYS A 4 -29.52 -46.91 -22.22
N LYS A 5 -29.73 -46.58 -23.49
CA LYS A 5 -29.35 -45.30 -24.11
C LYS A 5 -30.13 -44.12 -23.50
N THR A 6 -31.43 -44.29 -23.28
CA THR A 6 -32.29 -43.26 -22.66
C THR A 6 -31.89 -43.01 -21.20
N LYS A 7 -31.52 -44.05 -20.44
CA LYS A 7 -31.02 -43.90 -19.07
C LYS A 7 -29.67 -43.17 -19.01
N SER A 8 -28.77 -43.46 -19.96
CA SER A 8 -27.46 -42.79 -20.06
C SER A 8 -27.60 -41.30 -20.40
N ASN A 9 -28.47 -40.96 -21.36
CA ASN A 9 -28.76 -39.55 -21.69
C ASN A 9 -29.38 -38.80 -20.52
N LEU A 10 -30.27 -39.43 -19.76
CA LEU A 10 -30.87 -38.83 -18.57
C LEU A 10 -29.82 -38.58 -17.47
N PHE A 11 -28.91 -39.53 -17.25
CA PHE A 11 -27.80 -39.34 -16.31
C PHE A 11 -26.89 -38.17 -16.72
N LEU A 12 -26.52 -38.09 -18.00
CA LEU A 12 -25.68 -37.00 -18.51
C LEU A 12 -26.35 -35.63 -18.32
N LEU A 13 -27.66 -35.53 -18.57
CA LEU A 13 -28.43 -34.29 -18.36
C LEU A 13 -28.39 -33.85 -16.89
N THR A 14 -28.57 -34.79 -15.96
CA THR A 14 -28.52 -34.50 -14.51
C THR A 14 -27.13 -34.02 -14.08
N VAL A 15 -26.06 -34.61 -14.62
CA VAL A 15 -24.67 -34.17 -14.32
C VAL A 15 -24.43 -32.76 -14.86
N CYS A 16 -24.88 -32.45 -16.07
CA CYS A 16 -24.75 -31.10 -16.64
C CYS A 16 -25.51 -30.05 -15.80
N ILE A 17 -26.74 -30.35 -15.37
CA ILE A 17 -27.52 -29.47 -14.51
C ILE A 17 -26.81 -29.26 -13.16
N GLY A 18 -26.29 -30.33 -12.55
CA GLY A 18 -25.51 -30.24 -11.31
C GLY A 18 -24.27 -29.37 -11.44
N ALA A 19 -23.55 -29.47 -12.56
CA ALA A 19 -22.38 -28.63 -12.83
C ALA A 19 -22.75 -27.14 -12.98
N ILE A 20 -23.87 -26.83 -13.65
CA ILE A 20 -24.37 -25.45 -13.78
C ILE A 20 -24.76 -24.88 -12.41
N PHE A 21 -25.45 -25.65 -11.58
CA PHE A 21 -25.80 -25.24 -10.21
C PHE A 21 -24.55 -25.01 -9.34
N PHE A 22 -23.55 -25.89 -9.42
CA PHE A 22 -22.29 -25.73 -8.69
C PHE A 22 -21.53 -24.48 -9.13
N TYR A 23 -21.42 -24.25 -10.44
CA TYR A 23 -20.73 -23.08 -11.01
C TYR A 23 -21.42 -21.77 -10.61
N THR A 24 -22.75 -21.71 -10.74
CA THR A 24 -23.53 -20.51 -10.37
C THR A 24 -23.49 -20.23 -8.87
N TYR A 25 -23.53 -21.27 -8.02
CA TYR A 25 -23.36 -21.13 -6.58
C TYR A 25 -21.97 -20.59 -6.22
N TYR A 26 -20.91 -21.13 -6.83
CA TYR A 26 -19.54 -20.70 -6.56
C TYR A 26 -19.30 -19.25 -6.99
N ILE A 27 -19.81 -18.84 -8.15
CA ILE A 27 -19.73 -17.45 -8.62
C ILE A 27 -20.52 -16.50 -7.72
N SER A 28 -21.67 -16.93 -7.19
CA SER A 28 -22.48 -16.14 -6.26
C SER A 28 -21.78 -15.91 -4.91
N GLN A 29 -21.00 -16.88 -4.44
CA GLN A 29 -20.19 -16.73 -3.23
C GLN A 29 -18.97 -15.84 -3.45
N ASN A 30 -18.47 -15.80 -4.70
CA ASN A 30 -17.40 -14.91 -5.07
C ASN A 30 -17.95 -13.48 -5.27
N LYS A 31 -18.12 -12.75 -4.16
CA LYS A 31 -18.47 -11.31 -4.14
C LYS A 31 -17.34 -10.42 -4.69
N GLY A 32 -16.69 -10.84 -5.76
CA GLY A 32 -15.66 -10.12 -6.50
C GLY A 32 -16.28 -9.10 -7.45
N SER A 33 -17.03 -8.15 -6.92
CA SER A 33 -17.24 -6.82 -7.50
C SER A 33 -18.08 -6.00 -6.52
N ILE A 34 -17.57 -4.83 -6.16
CA ILE A 34 -18.30 -3.82 -5.40
C ILE A 34 -19.53 -3.45 -6.23
N LYS A 35 -20.74 -3.60 -5.69
CA LYS A 35 -21.93 -2.95 -6.24
C LYS A 35 -21.68 -1.45 -6.15
N ILE A 36 -21.45 -0.79 -7.28
CA ILE A 36 -21.50 0.68 -7.32
C ILE A 36 -22.97 1.03 -7.16
N GLU A 37 -23.36 1.31 -5.91
CA GLU A 37 -24.59 2.02 -5.63
C GLU A 37 -24.47 3.38 -6.32
N LYS A 38 -25.34 3.62 -7.30
CA LYS A 38 -25.42 4.91 -7.98
C LYS A 38 -26.03 5.93 -7.03
N GLU A 39 -25.32 6.29 -5.96
CA GLU A 39 -25.57 7.57 -5.33
C GLU A 39 -25.24 8.65 -6.36
N LYS A 40 -26.24 9.46 -6.67
CA LYS A 40 -26.11 10.62 -7.55
C LYS A 40 -25.10 11.56 -6.91
N ALA A 41 -23.84 11.48 -7.34
CA ALA A 41 -22.82 12.46 -6.96
C ALA A 41 -23.30 13.86 -7.38
N PRO A 42 -23.12 14.90 -6.55
CA PRO A 42 -23.36 16.26 -6.98
C PRO A 42 -22.42 16.57 -8.14
N VAL A 43 -22.96 17.10 -9.23
CA VAL A 43 -22.18 17.58 -10.38
C VAL A 43 -21.32 18.74 -9.89
N ILE A 44 -20.09 18.43 -9.49
CA ILE A 44 -19.07 19.44 -9.24
C ILE A 44 -18.58 19.89 -10.61
N ASN A 45 -19.06 21.04 -11.05
CA ASN A 45 -18.47 21.81 -12.15
C ASN A 45 -17.05 22.22 -11.75
N LYS A 46 -16.08 21.34 -11.97
CA LYS A 46 -14.67 21.72 -12.06
C LYS A 46 -14.24 21.50 -13.49
N SER A 47 -13.73 22.56 -14.09
CA SER A 47 -13.02 22.57 -15.37
C SER A 47 -11.95 21.47 -15.37
N ASN A 48 -12.31 20.29 -15.87
CA ASN A 48 -11.41 19.18 -16.02
C ASN A 48 -10.81 19.28 -17.43
N GLU A 49 -9.68 19.96 -17.55
CA GLU A 49 -8.70 19.54 -18.56
C GLU A 49 -8.32 18.11 -18.17
N VAL A 50 -8.99 17.13 -18.78
CA VAL A 50 -8.62 15.72 -18.64
C VAL A 50 -7.31 15.58 -19.41
N GLU A 51 -6.22 15.66 -18.68
CA GLU A 51 -4.88 15.51 -19.23
C GLU A 51 -4.80 14.13 -19.92
N LYS A 52 -4.64 14.15 -21.25
CA LYS A 52 -4.75 12.95 -22.09
C LYS A 52 -3.71 11.93 -21.66
N GLY A 53 -4.15 10.73 -21.30
CA GLY A 53 -3.25 9.64 -20.87
C GLY A 53 -3.04 9.52 -19.36
N ILE A 54 -3.68 10.36 -18.54
CA ILE A 54 -3.68 10.21 -17.08
C ILE A 54 -5.05 9.72 -16.59
N THR A 55 -5.03 8.61 -15.85
CA THR A 55 -6.21 8.09 -15.16
C THR A 55 -6.11 8.44 -13.67
N LYS A 56 -7.15 9.09 -13.13
CA LYS A 56 -7.27 9.40 -11.71
C LYS A 56 -8.20 8.39 -11.02
N PHE A 57 -7.78 7.90 -9.86
CA PHE A 57 -8.58 7.08 -8.94
C PHE A 57 -8.69 7.80 -7.60
N THR A 58 -9.75 7.52 -6.85
CA THR A 58 -9.96 8.05 -5.49
C THR A 58 -10.07 6.90 -4.50
N ASP A 59 -9.65 7.16 -3.25
CA ASP A 59 -9.74 6.22 -2.13
C ASP A 59 -9.18 4.83 -2.44
N VAL A 60 -7.92 4.80 -2.88
CA VAL A 60 -7.24 3.58 -3.32
C VAL A 60 -6.53 2.88 -2.17
N GLU A 61 -6.43 1.55 -2.27
CA GLU A 61 -5.64 0.69 -1.40
C GLU A 61 -4.78 -0.27 -2.24
N TYR A 62 -3.47 -0.26 -2.02
CA TYR A 62 -2.52 -1.20 -2.63
C TYR A 62 -1.93 -2.10 -1.56
N LYS A 63 -2.11 -3.40 -1.72
CA LYS A 63 -1.57 -4.44 -0.84
C LYS A 63 -0.41 -5.14 -1.52
N THR A 64 0.75 -5.16 -0.86
CA THR A 64 1.93 -5.91 -1.32
C THR A 64 2.41 -6.85 -0.22
N SER A 65 3.09 -7.93 -0.61
CA SER A 65 3.78 -8.84 0.30
C SER A 65 5.27 -8.90 -0.04
N ASN A 66 6.08 -8.94 1.01
CA ASN A 66 7.51 -9.21 0.89
C ASN A 66 7.79 -10.73 0.81
N VAL A 67 9.07 -11.10 0.65
CA VAL A 67 9.54 -12.51 0.56
C VAL A 67 9.18 -13.34 1.80
N LYS A 68 8.93 -12.70 2.96
CA LYS A 68 8.57 -13.33 4.23
C LYS A 68 7.04 -13.33 4.46
N ASN A 69 6.23 -13.13 3.43
CA ASN A 69 4.77 -13.00 3.48
C ASN A 69 4.25 -11.89 4.42
N LYS A 70 5.08 -10.92 4.81
CA LYS A 70 4.59 -9.75 5.53
C LYS A 70 3.88 -8.82 4.57
N ILE A 71 2.69 -8.42 4.99
CA ILE A 71 1.79 -7.55 4.25
C ILE A 71 2.16 -6.10 4.52
N PHE A 72 2.33 -5.33 3.47
CA PHE A 72 2.48 -3.89 3.50
C PHE A 72 1.33 -3.27 2.70
N ILE A 73 0.58 -2.37 3.33
CA ILE A 73 -0.59 -1.72 2.72
C ILE A 73 -0.28 -0.25 2.52
N THR A 74 -0.66 0.30 1.38
CA THR A 74 -0.52 1.74 1.05
C THR A 74 -1.84 2.27 0.55
N LYS A 75 -2.37 3.27 1.25
CA LYS A 75 -3.62 3.97 0.93
C LYS A 75 -3.32 5.37 0.41
N GLY A 76 -4.14 5.85 -0.50
CA GLY A 76 -4.10 7.22 -1.00
C GLY A 76 -5.51 7.74 -1.23
N LYS A 77 -5.75 9.02 -0.88
CA LYS A 77 -7.02 9.68 -1.21
C LYS A 77 -7.20 9.83 -2.72
N GLU A 78 -6.09 10.06 -3.42
CA GLU A 78 -6.07 10.12 -4.88
C GLU A 78 -4.87 9.34 -5.40
N ALA A 79 -5.04 8.72 -6.57
CA ALA A 79 -3.97 8.10 -7.32
C ALA A 79 -4.03 8.46 -8.79
N TYR A 80 -2.86 8.60 -9.41
CA TYR A 80 -2.70 8.96 -10.81
C TYR A 80 -1.83 7.92 -11.50
N LEU A 81 -2.33 7.41 -12.62
CA LEU A 81 -1.62 6.48 -13.48
C LEU A 81 -1.44 7.13 -14.85
N ASN A 82 -0.18 7.30 -15.26
CA ASN A 82 0.15 7.80 -16.58
C ASN A 82 0.38 6.63 -17.54
N LYS A 83 -0.29 6.64 -18.70
CA LYS A 83 -0.17 5.61 -19.74
C LYS A 83 1.27 5.42 -20.23
N ASP A 84 2.07 6.48 -20.26
CA ASP A 84 3.47 6.45 -20.71
C ASP A 84 4.42 5.91 -19.64
N LYS A 85 3.98 5.89 -18.37
CA LYS A 85 4.73 5.35 -17.22
C LYS A 85 3.85 4.37 -16.46
N PRO A 86 3.43 3.26 -17.07
CA PRO A 86 2.43 2.37 -16.49
C PRO A 86 2.90 1.77 -15.17
N ASP A 87 4.21 1.65 -14.92
CA ASP A 87 4.77 1.07 -13.70
C ASP A 87 4.75 1.99 -12.48
N LEU A 88 4.46 3.28 -12.68
CA LEU A 88 4.47 4.30 -11.65
C LEU A 88 3.05 4.72 -11.29
N ILE A 89 2.71 4.59 -10.01
CA ILE A 89 1.47 5.14 -9.45
C ILE A 89 1.85 6.33 -8.56
N GLN A 90 1.33 7.50 -8.87
CA GLN A 90 1.49 8.69 -8.02
C GLN A 90 0.31 8.77 -7.06
N LEU A 91 0.56 9.05 -5.80
CA LEU A 91 -0.44 9.06 -4.72
C LEU A 91 -0.43 10.40 -4.01
N ASN A 92 -1.62 10.89 -3.64
CA ASN A 92 -1.81 12.04 -2.76
C ASN A 92 -2.52 11.63 -1.46
N THR A 93 -2.18 12.31 -0.36
CA THR A 93 -2.66 12.05 1.01
C THR A 93 -2.50 10.57 1.37
N VAL A 94 -1.26 10.20 1.67
CA VAL A 94 -0.82 8.81 1.73
C VAL A 94 -0.76 8.31 3.16
N HIS A 95 -1.28 7.09 3.37
CA HIS A 95 -1.12 6.34 4.62
C HIS A 95 -0.75 4.90 4.30
N SER A 96 0.48 4.53 4.64
CA SER A 96 0.97 3.16 4.56
C SER A 96 1.14 2.55 5.94
N TYR A 97 0.98 1.23 6.04
CA TYR A 97 1.19 0.52 7.29
C TYR A 97 1.56 -0.96 7.09
N THR A 98 2.24 -1.52 8.08
CA THR A 98 2.63 -2.94 8.17
C THR A 98 2.69 -3.38 9.62
N THR A 99 2.57 -4.70 9.86
CA THR A 99 2.72 -5.31 11.19
C THR A 99 4.17 -5.73 11.45
N LEU A 100 4.74 -5.26 12.56
CA LEU A 100 6.07 -5.59 13.05
C LEU A 100 6.12 -7.01 13.63
N SER A 101 7.31 -7.53 13.95
CA SER A 101 7.46 -8.91 14.45
C SER A 101 6.83 -9.16 15.82
N ASP A 102 6.64 -8.10 16.61
CA ASP A 102 5.98 -8.14 17.91
C ASP A 102 4.47 -7.85 17.84
N GLY A 103 3.90 -7.79 16.63
CA GLY A 103 2.48 -7.50 16.42
C GLY A 103 2.11 -6.01 16.41
N THR A 104 3.03 -5.11 16.77
CA THR A 104 2.75 -3.66 16.73
C THR A 104 2.68 -3.13 15.29
N ILE A 105 2.01 -1.99 15.08
CA ILE A 105 1.82 -1.41 13.74
C ILE A 105 2.86 -0.31 13.49
N LEU A 106 3.56 -0.44 12.37
CA LEU A 106 4.36 0.63 11.80
C LEU A 106 3.50 1.43 10.82
N ASN A 107 3.31 2.72 11.08
CA ASN A 107 2.52 3.63 10.26
C ASN A 107 3.43 4.65 9.56
N ILE A 108 3.15 4.94 8.30
CA ILE A 108 3.83 5.95 7.49
C ILE A 108 2.78 6.85 6.88
N LYS A 109 2.92 8.16 7.05
CA LYS A 109 2.06 9.17 6.44
C LYS A 109 2.92 10.16 5.64
N SER A 110 2.40 10.63 4.51
CA SER A 110 3.00 11.72 3.72
C SER A 110 1.94 12.40 2.86
N ASP A 111 2.24 13.59 2.36
CA ASP A 111 1.30 14.28 1.47
C ASP A 111 1.30 13.64 0.08
N LYS A 112 2.44 13.11 -0.36
CA LYS A 112 2.59 12.46 -1.66
C LYS A 112 3.45 11.21 -1.59
N ALA A 113 3.21 10.30 -2.52
CA ALA A 113 4.08 9.15 -2.75
C ALA A 113 4.13 8.72 -4.21
N GLN A 114 5.17 7.96 -4.54
CA GLN A 114 5.36 7.27 -5.80
C GLN A 114 5.53 5.78 -5.51
N TYR A 115 4.60 4.97 -5.99
CA TYR A 115 4.65 3.51 -5.90
C TYR A 115 5.12 2.91 -7.22
N PHE A 116 6.20 2.13 -7.17
CA PHE A 116 6.80 1.47 -8.31
C PHE A 116 6.36 0.01 -8.34
N LYS A 117 5.48 -0.36 -9.26
CA LYS A 117 4.84 -1.69 -9.28
C LYS A 117 5.84 -2.84 -9.40
N ASN A 118 6.85 -2.71 -10.27
CA ASN A 118 7.81 -3.79 -10.54
C ASN A 118 8.65 -4.13 -9.32
N THR A 119 9.16 -3.12 -8.60
CA THR A 119 10.02 -3.31 -7.43
C THR A 119 9.26 -3.33 -6.11
N LYS A 120 7.98 -2.95 -6.14
CA LYS A 120 7.13 -2.70 -4.96
C LYS A 120 7.71 -1.62 -4.02
N ASN A 121 8.66 -0.82 -4.50
CA ASN A 121 9.26 0.27 -3.73
C ASN A 121 8.29 1.46 -3.66
N ILE A 122 8.38 2.21 -2.57
CA ILE A 122 7.58 3.43 -2.39
C ILE A 122 8.50 4.58 -2.01
N LYS A 123 8.38 5.70 -2.72
CA LYS A 123 9.02 6.95 -2.34
C LYS A 123 7.95 7.88 -1.75
N TYR A 124 8.13 8.29 -0.51
CA TYR A 124 7.29 9.25 0.18
C TYR A 124 8.00 10.60 0.19
N PHE A 125 7.25 11.67 -0.01
CA PHE A 125 7.78 13.03 -0.01
C PHE A 125 6.73 14.00 0.51
N GLN A 126 7.21 15.10 1.11
CA GLN A 126 6.42 16.13 1.79
C GLN A 126 5.76 15.62 3.07
N ASN A 127 6.11 16.24 4.20
CA ASN A 127 5.55 15.95 5.52
C ASN A 127 5.59 14.46 5.92
N VAL A 128 6.70 13.78 5.64
CA VAL A 128 6.83 12.35 5.96
C VAL A 128 6.87 12.17 7.48
N LYS A 129 5.93 11.36 7.99
CA LYS A 129 5.81 11.02 9.40
C LYS A 129 5.66 9.52 9.55
N ILE A 130 6.60 8.89 10.25
CA ILE A 130 6.57 7.48 10.63
C ILE A 130 6.25 7.39 12.12
N LEU A 131 5.25 6.59 12.48
CA LEU A 131 4.89 6.28 13.86
C LEU A 131 5.09 4.78 14.08
N ASN A 132 5.87 4.43 15.09
CA ASN A 132 6.06 3.06 15.55
C ASN A 132 5.89 2.98 17.07
N LYS A 133 6.14 1.80 17.65
CA LYS A 133 6.06 1.57 19.10
C LYS A 133 7.06 2.37 19.93
N ASN A 134 8.17 2.81 19.34
CA ASN A 134 9.26 3.52 20.03
C ASN A 134 9.06 5.04 20.02
N GLY A 135 8.38 5.58 19.00
CA GLY A 135 8.19 7.01 18.84
C GLY A 135 7.82 7.43 17.42
N ILE A 136 8.12 8.68 17.12
CA ILE A 136 7.81 9.34 15.84
C ILE A 136 9.11 9.70 15.14
N ILE A 137 9.20 9.39 13.85
CA ILE A 137 10.29 9.84 12.97
C ILE A 137 9.67 10.77 11.91
N THR A 138 10.24 11.95 11.73
CA THR A 138 9.86 12.88 10.65
C THR A 138 11.02 13.14 9.71
N ALA A 139 10.72 13.37 8.43
CA ALA A 139 11.68 13.75 7.39
C ALA A 139 10.96 14.42 6.22
N GLU A 140 11.71 15.00 5.28
CA GLU A 140 11.12 15.48 4.01
C GLU A 140 10.89 14.35 3.01
N GLU A 141 11.74 13.32 3.05
CA GLU A 141 11.72 12.19 2.12
C GLU A 141 11.93 10.87 2.84
N ALA A 142 11.24 9.82 2.38
CA ALA A 142 11.53 8.45 2.77
C ALA A 142 11.40 7.49 1.58
N ASN A 143 12.28 6.50 1.52
CA ASN A 143 12.27 5.46 0.49
C ASN A 143 12.10 4.10 1.16
N PHE A 144 10.98 3.43 0.89
CA PHE A 144 10.76 2.05 1.26
C PHE A 144 11.31 1.13 0.16
N PHE A 145 12.26 0.28 0.53
CA PHE A 145 12.84 -0.76 -0.29
C PHE A 145 12.23 -2.11 0.08
N SER A 146 11.28 -2.58 -0.73
CA SER A 146 10.46 -3.76 -0.41
C SER A 146 11.29 -5.03 -0.21
N GLU A 147 12.27 -5.27 -1.08
CA GLU A 147 13.14 -6.46 -0.99
C GLU A 147 14.02 -6.45 0.26
N LYS A 148 14.42 -5.26 0.72
CA LYS A 148 15.32 -5.08 1.87
C LYS A 148 14.58 -4.93 3.20
N ASN A 149 13.26 -4.74 3.18
CA ASN A 149 12.47 -4.43 4.37
C ASN A 149 13.01 -3.21 5.13
N LEU A 150 13.37 -2.18 4.37
CA LEU A 150 14.10 -1.02 4.87
C LEU A 150 13.41 0.26 4.42
N ILE A 151 13.21 1.19 5.34
CA ILE A 151 12.85 2.57 5.03
C ILE A 151 14.07 3.44 5.28
N ARG A 152 14.55 4.13 4.24
CA ARG A 152 15.60 5.13 4.37
C ARG A 152 15.01 6.54 4.30
N LEU A 153 15.10 7.27 5.39
CA LEU A 153 14.67 8.66 5.51
C LEU A 153 15.84 9.60 5.25
N LYS A 154 15.58 10.73 4.61
CA LYS A 154 16.56 11.77 4.30
C LYS A 154 15.95 13.15 4.44
N LYS A 155 16.82 14.14 4.65
CA LYS A 155 16.51 15.58 4.79
C LYS A 155 15.66 15.87 6.04
N ASN A 156 16.21 16.67 6.95
CA ASN A 156 15.56 17.06 8.20
C ASN A 156 15.07 15.87 9.05
N VAL A 157 15.91 14.84 9.21
CA VAL A 157 15.53 13.64 9.96
C VAL A 157 15.50 13.95 11.45
N ILE A 158 14.33 13.76 12.07
CA ILE A 158 14.13 13.95 13.50
C ILE A 158 13.38 12.74 14.05
N PHE A 159 13.96 12.08 15.05
CA PHE A 159 13.29 11.09 15.89
C PHE A 159 12.91 11.73 17.21
N LYS A 160 11.70 11.43 17.70
CA LYS A 160 11.21 11.82 19.02
C LYS A 160 10.54 10.64 19.70
N ASP A 161 10.97 10.37 20.92
CA ASP A 161 10.22 9.54 21.88
C ASP A 161 9.69 10.41 23.03
N THR A 162 9.22 9.78 24.10
CA THR A 162 8.66 10.49 25.28
C THR A 162 9.66 11.37 26.03
N LYS A 163 10.97 11.14 25.88
CA LYS A 163 12.04 11.79 26.66
C LYS A 163 13.14 12.38 25.79
N ASN A 164 13.32 11.90 24.57
CA ASN A 164 14.47 12.18 23.74
C ASN A 164 14.06 12.74 22.39
N THR A 165 14.85 13.69 21.89
CA THR A 165 14.84 14.14 20.50
C THR A 165 16.21 13.88 19.89
N ILE A 166 16.25 13.14 18.80
CA ILE A 166 17.48 12.84 18.05
C ILE A 166 17.36 13.43 16.65
N LYS A 167 18.41 14.09 16.17
CA LYS A 167 18.48 14.67 14.83
C LYS A 167 19.70 14.13 14.08
N GLY A 168 19.50 13.84 12.80
CA GLY A 168 20.56 13.42 11.90
C GLY A 168 20.24 13.75 10.44
N ASP A 169 21.12 13.35 9.53
CA ASP A 169 20.92 13.56 8.10
C ASP A 169 20.10 12.43 7.46
N ILE A 170 20.34 11.21 7.93
CA ILE A 170 19.77 9.98 7.41
C ILE A 170 19.28 9.13 8.58
N ALA A 171 18.14 8.47 8.38
CA ALA A 171 17.74 7.34 9.20
C ALA A 171 17.45 6.12 8.35
N GLU A 172 17.77 4.95 8.90
CA GLU A 172 17.43 3.65 8.33
C GLU A 172 16.61 2.86 9.33
N LEU A 173 15.39 2.50 8.94
CA LEU A 173 14.41 1.79 9.76
C LEU A 173 14.10 0.43 9.15
N ASN A 174 14.39 -0.64 9.88
CA ASN A 174 13.99 -1.99 9.50
C ASN A 174 12.48 -2.20 9.75
N THR A 175 11.72 -2.51 8.71
CA THR A 175 10.25 -2.66 8.77
C THR A 175 9.78 -4.01 9.34
N ILE A 176 10.71 -4.86 9.78
CA ILE A 176 10.44 -6.14 10.45
C ILE A 176 10.80 -6.05 11.93
N SER A 177 12.06 -5.72 12.24
CA SER A 177 12.59 -5.69 13.61
C SER A 177 12.32 -4.37 14.34
N ASN A 178 11.97 -3.31 13.61
CA ASN A 178 11.83 -1.95 14.13
C ASN A 178 13.16 -1.32 14.62
N ASN A 179 14.31 -1.87 14.19
CA ASN A 179 15.62 -1.27 14.47
C ASN A 179 15.76 0.03 13.68
N LEU A 180 16.12 1.10 14.38
CA LEU A 180 16.33 2.43 13.83
C LEU A 180 17.78 2.84 14.03
N GLU A 181 18.45 3.18 12.92
CA GLU A 181 19.79 3.74 12.92
C GLU A 181 19.72 5.17 12.36
N ILE A 182 20.39 6.12 13.04
CA ILE A 182 20.44 7.53 12.64
C ILE A 182 21.92 7.91 12.51
N PHE A 183 22.30 8.51 11.39
CA PHE A 183 23.67 8.89 11.11
C PHE A 183 23.77 10.16 10.27
N MET A 184 24.98 10.73 10.25
CA MET A 184 25.33 11.92 9.45
C MET A 184 25.95 11.49 8.12
N ASN A 185 25.84 12.33 7.10
CA ASN A 185 26.49 12.06 5.81
C ASN A 185 28.02 12.16 5.90
N LYS A 186 28.51 13.11 6.69
CA LYS A 186 29.94 13.35 6.86
C LYS A 186 30.43 12.73 8.15
N LYS A 187 31.61 12.12 8.11
CA LYS A 187 32.20 11.40 9.25
C LYS A 187 32.52 12.32 10.45
N GLN A 188 32.82 13.58 10.17
CA GLN A 188 33.11 14.59 11.21
C GLN A 188 31.85 15.12 11.90
N ASP A 189 30.69 15.01 11.27
CA ASP A 189 29.45 15.52 11.81
C ASP A 189 28.92 14.52 12.85
N LYS A 190 28.27 15.05 13.90
CA LYS A 190 27.75 14.23 15.00
C LYS A 190 26.23 14.25 14.99
N VAL A 191 25.65 13.08 15.25
CA VAL A 191 24.22 12.96 15.54
C VAL A 191 23.91 13.76 16.81
N TYR A 192 22.90 14.61 16.76
CA TYR A 192 22.52 15.46 17.89
C TYR A 192 21.41 14.79 18.69
N GLY A 193 21.63 14.60 19.99
CA GLY A 193 20.64 14.10 20.94
C GLY A 193 20.36 15.13 22.03
N LYS A 194 19.08 15.37 22.32
CA LYS A 194 18.62 16.17 23.47
C LYS A 194 17.63 15.37 24.29
N ARG A 195 17.86 15.29 25.60
CA ARG A 195 16.91 14.76 26.59
C ARG A 195 16.08 15.91 27.14
N GLN A 196 14.77 15.69 27.28
CA GLN A 196 13.86 16.58 28.00
C GLN A 196 13.95 16.37 29.51
#